data_AF-A0A9E0ZWP8-F1
#
_entry.id   AF-A0A9E0ZWP8-F1
#
_cell.length_a   1.000
_cell.length_b   1.000
_cell.length_c   1.000
_cell.angle_alpha   90.00
_cell.angle_beta   90.00
_cell.angle_gamma   90.00
#
_symmetry.space_group_name_H-M   'P 1'
#
loop_
_entity.id
_entity.type
_entity.pdbx_description
1 polymer ?
#
loop_
_entity_poly.entity_id
_entity_poly.type
_entity_poly.pdbx_seq_one_letter_code
_entity_poly.pdbx_strand_id
1 'polypeptide(L)'
;MEKKLLKRSLSFAVMIAVVFSTIIASSFIKANAAEAEKTVTLTQGDKTSQHDTVQEAVAAVTADNTQAVITLNKDFEGAGTVVKKDQNIVFNLNGFTWNINSLVGSSGTETNGVQLLQGSTVTIENGTLTSKTAKLLIQNYCDLTIRNATLSGQDNLTEIIVSNNNGSTVITGNSTVQAAAGGIAFDSDKWGGYQGGNVTLESGQVIGNVNATNGGKISLNGGTVTGDVIASNYTYQGNEKTPANIVIDGATINGNVTAQNISNINIANGTVTGLVSSESTAPVAVTGGVFHTALGENVDTSSAEYVASVESNGQAKTVIGKANFDAAVQALKSGETINIQVAPENSTLTVPEGVTVTNTTNNNIVVNGNTVNSGENITIQPEQPTPTPNPEQPTPTPNPEPTPTPETDNSMTETNNGQNGSFTSPQTGNDSSSILYISIAFASAALLTLVSFTIRKMSKSK
;
A
#
# COMPACT_ATOMS: atom_id res chain seq x y z
N MET A 1 -69.49 21.28 50.28
CA MET A 1 -68.65 20.43 49.42
C MET A 1 -67.18 20.36 49.86
N GLU A 2 -66.75 21.08 50.90
CA GLU A 2 -65.32 21.27 51.22
C GLU A 2 -64.70 20.21 52.15
N LYS A 3 -65.47 19.46 52.95
CA LYS A 3 -64.91 18.42 53.84
C LYS A 3 -64.54 17.10 53.15
N LYS A 4 -64.99 16.88 51.90
CA LYS A 4 -64.66 15.66 51.12
C LYS A 4 -63.38 15.80 50.29
N LEU A 5 -62.89 17.02 50.04
CA LEU A 5 -61.63 17.24 49.31
C LEU A 5 -60.38 17.12 50.22
N LEU A 6 -60.45 17.56 51.49
CA LEU A 6 -59.28 17.49 52.38
C LEU A 6 -58.92 16.05 52.85
N LYS A 7 -59.88 15.13 52.94
CA LYS A 7 -59.57 13.73 53.30
C LYS A 7 -58.95 12.94 52.14
N ARG A 8 -59.15 13.37 50.88
CA ARG A 8 -58.54 12.70 49.70
C ARG A 8 -57.13 13.22 49.40
N SER A 9 -56.76 14.42 49.86
CA SER A 9 -55.39 14.94 49.70
C SER A 9 -54.41 14.38 50.73
N LEU A 10 -54.85 14.08 51.96
CA LEU A 10 -53.97 13.56 53.01
C LEU A 10 -53.61 12.08 52.80
N SER A 11 -54.53 11.26 52.30
CA SER A 11 -54.24 9.86 51.94
C SER A 11 -53.35 9.72 50.69
N PHE A 12 -53.35 10.71 49.79
CA PHE A 12 -52.48 10.70 48.61
C PHE A 12 -51.05 11.20 48.95
N ALA A 13 -50.92 12.13 49.90
CA ALA A 13 -49.61 12.62 50.35
C ALA A 13 -48.84 11.59 51.20
N VAL A 14 -49.52 10.79 52.03
CA VAL A 14 -48.88 9.74 52.84
C VAL A 14 -48.48 8.53 51.97
N MET A 15 -49.21 8.24 50.88
CA MET A 15 -48.85 7.18 49.93
C MET A 15 -47.63 7.55 49.06
N ILE A 16 -47.44 8.84 48.73
CA ILE A 16 -46.26 9.32 48.01
C ILE A 16 -45.02 9.33 48.92
N ALA A 17 -45.15 9.65 50.21
CA ALA A 17 -44.00 9.65 51.13
C ALA A 17 -43.45 8.24 51.41
N VAL A 18 -44.30 7.20 51.51
CA VAL A 18 -43.88 5.81 51.75
C VAL A 18 -43.32 5.15 50.48
N VAL A 19 -43.79 5.56 49.30
CA VAL A 19 -43.23 5.10 48.00
C VAL A 19 -41.89 5.79 47.71
N PHE A 20 -41.67 7.03 48.12
CA PHE A 20 -40.36 7.67 47.96
C PHE A 20 -39.32 7.24 49.00
N SER A 21 -39.69 6.84 50.22
CA SER A 21 -38.72 6.32 51.20
C SER A 21 -38.23 4.89 50.90
N THR A 22 -39.03 4.09 50.17
CA THR A 22 -38.62 2.74 49.72
C THR A 22 -37.83 2.77 48.41
N ILE A 23 -38.04 3.79 47.55
CA ILE A 23 -37.25 3.97 46.32
C ILE A 23 -35.84 4.53 46.65
N ILE A 24 -35.68 5.38 47.67
CA ILE A 24 -34.36 5.92 48.02
C ILE A 24 -33.51 4.91 48.81
N ALA A 25 -34.11 4.01 49.61
CA ALA A 25 -33.37 2.93 50.27
C ALA A 25 -32.93 1.80 49.30
N SER A 26 -33.61 1.66 48.16
CA SER A 26 -33.22 0.71 47.11
C SER A 26 -32.17 1.28 46.15
N SER A 27 -32.05 2.60 46.05
CA SER A 27 -31.07 3.27 45.18
C SER A 27 -29.67 3.44 45.81
N PHE A 28 -29.42 2.91 47.01
CA PHE A 28 -28.09 2.91 47.65
C PHE A 28 -27.47 1.52 47.85
N ILE A 29 -28.07 0.45 47.30
CA ILE A 29 -27.42 -0.87 47.21
C ILE A 29 -27.53 -1.37 45.77
N LYS A 30 -26.94 -0.60 44.87
CA LYS A 30 -26.18 -1.04 43.70
C LYS A 30 -25.56 0.24 43.16
N ALA A 31 -24.52 0.69 43.85
CA ALA A 31 -23.33 1.00 43.09
C ALA A 31 -23.09 -0.26 42.24
N ASN A 32 -23.60 -0.26 41.00
CA ASN A 32 -23.01 -1.11 39.99
C ASN A 32 -21.55 -0.65 40.01
N ALA A 33 -20.71 -1.41 40.71
CA ALA A 33 -19.38 -1.62 40.18
C ALA A 33 -19.65 -1.95 38.71
N ALA A 34 -19.39 -0.99 37.81
CA ALA A 34 -19.24 -1.34 36.42
C ALA A 34 -18.25 -2.50 36.48
N GLU A 35 -18.71 -3.72 36.20
CA GLU A 35 -17.79 -4.84 36.10
C GLU A 35 -16.73 -4.36 35.12
N ALA A 36 -15.49 -4.26 35.61
CA ALA A 36 -14.41 -3.72 34.81
C ALA A 36 -14.41 -4.53 33.51
N GLU A 37 -14.58 -3.84 32.39
CA GLU A 37 -14.65 -4.48 31.08
C GLU A 37 -13.44 -5.41 30.95
N LYS A 38 -13.74 -6.69 30.80
CA LYS A 38 -12.73 -7.72 30.64
C LYS A 38 -11.95 -7.44 29.38
N THR A 39 -10.66 -7.78 29.39
CA THR A 39 -9.74 -7.45 28.31
C THR A 39 -10.18 -8.04 26.99
N VAL A 40 -10.70 -9.27 27.00
CA VAL A 40 -11.02 -9.99 25.76
C VAL A 40 -12.37 -10.70 25.83
N THR A 41 -13.01 -10.77 24.68
CA THR A 41 -14.21 -11.57 24.43
C THR A 41 -13.84 -12.75 23.53
N LEU A 42 -14.04 -13.99 24.02
CA LEU A 42 -13.87 -15.23 23.26
C LEU A 42 -15.23 -15.70 22.75
N THR A 43 -15.33 -15.97 21.44
CA THR A 43 -16.47 -16.65 20.82
C THR A 43 -16.02 -17.92 20.10
N GLN A 44 -16.64 -19.07 20.37
CA GLN A 44 -16.40 -20.33 19.66
C GLN A 44 -17.74 -21.06 19.45
N GLY A 45 -18.21 -21.14 18.21
CA GLY A 45 -19.60 -21.52 17.91
C GLY A 45 -20.59 -20.54 18.55
N ASP A 46 -21.63 -21.06 19.21
CA ASP A 46 -22.65 -20.25 19.90
C ASP A 46 -22.24 -19.78 21.30
N LYS A 47 -21.03 -20.13 21.76
CA LYS A 47 -20.57 -19.82 23.12
C LYS A 47 -19.74 -18.55 23.12
N THR A 48 -20.08 -17.63 24.03
CA THR A 48 -19.31 -16.42 24.30
C THR A 48 -18.88 -16.37 25.77
N SER A 49 -17.63 -15.99 26.02
CA SER A 49 -17.07 -15.79 27.36
C SER A 49 -16.13 -14.58 27.38
N GLN A 50 -15.89 -14.01 28.56
CA GLN A 50 -14.99 -12.87 28.74
C GLN A 50 -13.85 -13.25 29.70
N HIS A 51 -12.63 -12.76 29.43
CA HIS A 51 -11.42 -13.11 30.18
C HIS A 51 -10.56 -11.89 30.50
N ASP A 52 -9.81 -11.94 31.60
CA ASP A 52 -8.93 -10.84 32.00
C ASP A 52 -7.67 -10.75 31.13
N THR A 53 -7.27 -11.87 30.52
CA THR A 53 -6.07 -11.94 29.67
C THR A 53 -6.30 -12.71 28.37
N VAL A 54 -5.45 -12.44 27.37
CA VAL A 54 -5.42 -13.22 26.13
C VAL A 54 -5.05 -14.69 26.40
N GLN A 55 -4.14 -14.96 27.35
CA GLN A 55 -3.72 -16.33 27.70
C GLN A 55 -4.88 -17.18 28.23
N GLU A 56 -5.72 -16.62 29.11
CA GLU A 56 -6.91 -17.30 29.63
C GLU A 56 -7.89 -17.63 28.50
N ALA A 57 -8.14 -16.69 27.59
CA ALA A 57 -8.99 -16.93 26.44
C ALA A 57 -8.43 -18.03 25.52
N VAL A 58 -7.12 -18.03 25.22
CA VAL A 58 -6.48 -19.10 24.42
C VAL A 58 -6.57 -20.45 25.13
N ALA A 59 -6.39 -20.49 26.45
CA ALA A 59 -6.52 -21.73 27.24
C ALA A 59 -7.95 -22.28 27.26
N ALA A 60 -8.96 -21.42 27.09
CA ALA A 60 -10.37 -21.80 27.01
C ALA A 60 -10.81 -22.27 25.62
N VAL A 61 -10.00 -22.06 24.57
CA VAL A 61 -10.31 -22.53 23.21
C VAL A 61 -10.19 -24.05 23.14
N THR A 62 -11.27 -24.70 22.70
CA THR A 62 -11.29 -26.15 22.48
C THR A 62 -10.34 -26.52 21.34
N ALA A 63 -9.50 -27.54 21.55
CA ALA A 63 -8.55 -28.05 20.55
C ALA A 63 -9.21 -29.13 19.67
N ASP A 64 -10.13 -28.70 18.81
CA ASP A 64 -10.87 -29.56 17.87
C ASP A 64 -10.97 -28.97 16.45
N ASN A 65 -10.11 -28.00 16.13
CA ASN A 65 -10.07 -27.20 14.91
C ASN A 65 -11.30 -26.32 14.63
N THR A 66 -12.26 -26.24 15.55
CA THR A 66 -13.36 -25.28 15.46
C THR A 66 -12.83 -23.86 15.64
N GLN A 67 -13.11 -22.98 14.68
CA GLN A 67 -12.65 -21.59 14.75
C GLN A 67 -13.19 -20.89 16.01
N ALA A 68 -12.27 -20.28 16.74
CA ALA A 68 -12.53 -19.37 17.84
C ALA A 68 -12.08 -17.96 17.48
N VAL A 69 -12.87 -16.94 17.86
CA VAL A 69 -12.52 -15.53 17.70
C VAL A 69 -12.27 -14.92 19.08
N ILE A 70 -11.04 -14.46 19.32
CA ILE A 70 -10.65 -13.70 20.51
C ILE A 70 -10.58 -12.24 20.10
N THR A 71 -11.52 -11.44 20.61
CA THR A 71 -11.63 -10.01 20.31
C THR A 71 -11.11 -9.19 21.48
N LEU A 72 -10.19 -8.25 21.24
CA LEU A 72 -9.80 -7.27 22.26
C LEU A 72 -10.91 -6.24 22.47
N ASN A 73 -11.20 -5.95 23.73
CA ASN A 73 -12.18 -4.93 24.11
C ASN A 73 -11.51 -3.58 24.46
N LYS A 74 -10.19 -3.58 24.69
CA LYS A 74 -9.36 -2.43 25.04
C LYS A 74 -7.89 -2.72 24.75
N ASP A 75 -7.05 -1.69 24.79
CA ASP A 75 -5.59 -1.88 24.81
C ASP A 75 -5.18 -2.81 25.95
N PHE A 76 -4.30 -3.75 25.64
CA PHE A 76 -3.86 -4.78 26.56
C PHE A 76 -2.33 -4.79 26.66
N GLU A 77 -1.83 -4.51 27.86
CA GLU A 77 -0.45 -4.80 28.21
C GLU A 77 -0.40 -6.06 29.07
N GLY A 78 0.30 -7.09 28.61
CA GLY A 78 0.34 -8.35 29.33
C GLY A 78 1.19 -9.42 28.66
N ALA A 79 1.03 -10.65 29.14
CA ALA A 79 1.83 -11.76 28.65
C ALA A 79 1.47 -12.16 27.22
N GLY A 80 2.47 -12.72 26.54
CA GLY A 80 2.36 -13.45 25.29
C GLY A 80 1.58 -14.75 25.43
N THR A 81 1.41 -15.52 24.35
CA THR A 81 0.65 -16.78 24.43
C THR A 81 1.23 -17.88 23.54
N VAL A 82 0.87 -19.13 23.86
CA VAL A 82 1.17 -20.32 23.05
C VAL A 82 -0.12 -20.87 22.48
N VAL A 83 -0.24 -20.89 21.15
CA VAL A 83 -1.35 -21.57 20.45
C VAL A 83 -0.94 -23.01 20.16
N LYS A 84 -1.75 -23.95 20.64
CA LYS A 84 -1.45 -25.39 20.62
C LYS A 84 -2.03 -26.05 19.37
N LYS A 85 -1.50 -27.23 19.06
CA LYS A 85 -2.03 -28.13 18.03
C LYS A 85 -3.55 -28.26 18.16
N ASP A 86 -4.23 -28.33 17.00
CA ASP A 86 -5.66 -28.49 16.84
C ASP A 86 -6.50 -27.27 17.31
N GLN A 87 -5.86 -26.12 17.58
CA GLN A 87 -6.56 -24.85 17.80
C GLN A 87 -6.60 -24.02 16.51
N ASN A 88 -7.78 -23.44 16.23
CA ASN A 88 -8.02 -22.51 15.13
C ASN A 88 -8.48 -21.17 15.72
N ILE A 89 -7.61 -20.16 15.74
CA ILE A 89 -7.84 -18.91 16.48
C ILE A 89 -7.71 -17.69 15.57
N VAL A 90 -8.72 -16.83 15.61
CA VAL A 90 -8.66 -15.46 15.08
C VAL A 90 -8.45 -14.50 16.26
N PHE A 91 -7.28 -13.88 16.34
CA PHE A 91 -7.03 -12.73 17.21
C PHE A 91 -7.50 -11.46 16.49
N ASN A 92 -8.73 -11.04 16.77
CA ASN A 92 -9.24 -9.75 16.33
C ASN A 92 -8.85 -8.67 17.33
N LEU A 93 -7.82 -7.90 17.01
CA LEU A 93 -7.30 -6.84 17.88
C LEU A 93 -8.25 -5.64 17.95
N ASN A 94 -9.28 -5.58 17.10
CA ASN A 94 -10.39 -4.63 17.14
C ASN A 94 -10.01 -3.14 17.24
N GLY A 95 -8.92 -2.74 16.58
CA GLY A 95 -8.35 -1.40 16.59
C GLY A 95 -7.45 -1.11 17.79
N PHE A 96 -7.33 -2.04 18.74
CA PHE A 96 -6.53 -1.91 19.94
C PHE A 96 -5.11 -2.47 19.79
N THR A 97 -4.29 -2.17 20.79
CA THR A 97 -2.91 -2.63 20.90
C THR A 97 -2.78 -3.74 21.93
N TRP A 98 -2.18 -4.86 21.53
CA TRP A 98 -1.61 -5.86 22.44
C TRP A 98 -0.10 -5.62 22.57
N ASN A 99 0.32 -5.09 23.70
CA ASN A 99 1.71 -4.86 24.06
C ASN A 99 2.22 -5.99 24.98
N ILE A 100 3.10 -6.84 24.46
CA ILE A 100 3.62 -7.99 25.20
C ILE A 100 4.75 -7.56 26.13
N ASN A 101 4.57 -7.82 27.42
CA ASN A 101 5.58 -7.55 28.46
C ASN A 101 6.17 -8.81 29.13
N SER A 102 5.57 -9.98 28.91
CA SER A 102 6.04 -11.27 29.44
C SER A 102 6.08 -12.30 28.32
N LEU A 103 7.23 -12.96 28.14
CA LEU A 103 7.52 -13.83 26.99
C LEU A 103 7.07 -15.27 27.23
N VAL A 104 6.99 -16.03 26.13
CA VAL A 104 6.70 -17.46 26.11
C VAL A 104 7.80 -18.24 25.39
N GLY A 105 7.83 -19.55 25.61
CA GLY A 105 8.79 -20.46 25.00
C GLY A 105 9.08 -21.65 25.91
N SER A 106 10.20 -22.32 25.66
CA SER A 106 10.71 -23.35 26.56
C SER A 106 11.06 -22.73 27.92
N SER A 107 10.78 -23.47 28.99
CA SER A 107 11.01 -23.00 30.36
C SER A 107 12.47 -22.60 30.58
N GLY A 108 12.70 -21.35 30.98
CA GLY A 108 14.04 -20.78 31.24
C GLY A 108 14.75 -20.20 30.01
N THR A 109 14.14 -20.27 28.82
CA THR A 109 14.64 -19.67 27.58
C THR A 109 13.53 -18.98 26.80
N GLU A 110 12.55 -18.40 27.49
CA GLU A 110 11.40 -17.73 26.87
C GLU A 110 11.88 -16.47 26.12
N THR A 111 11.77 -16.51 24.80
CA THR A 111 12.25 -15.43 23.91
C THR A 111 11.15 -14.84 23.03
N ASN A 112 9.97 -15.47 23.01
CA ASN A 112 8.96 -15.21 22.01
C ASN A 112 7.84 -14.36 22.60
N GLY A 113 7.31 -13.42 21.80
CA GLY A 113 6.05 -12.77 22.13
C GLY A 113 4.90 -13.76 22.03
N VAL A 114 4.72 -14.36 20.85
CA VAL A 114 3.71 -15.40 20.62
C VAL A 114 4.37 -16.62 20.00
N GLN A 115 4.00 -17.81 20.46
CA GLN A 115 4.46 -19.08 19.89
C GLN A 115 3.29 -19.85 19.29
N LEU A 116 3.35 -20.14 17.99
CA LEU A 116 2.29 -20.83 17.25
C LEU A 116 2.78 -22.23 16.89
N LEU A 117 2.20 -23.27 17.48
CA LEU A 117 2.67 -24.64 17.32
C LEU A 117 2.08 -25.31 16.06
N GLN A 118 2.81 -26.30 15.54
CA GLN A 118 2.40 -27.08 14.37
C GLN A 118 1.01 -27.71 14.58
N GLY A 119 0.19 -27.67 13.52
CA GLY A 119 -1.18 -28.17 13.52
C GLY A 119 -2.20 -27.21 14.13
N SER A 120 -1.83 -25.96 14.36
CA SER A 120 -2.78 -24.86 14.60
C SER A 120 -3.02 -24.04 13.33
N THR A 121 -4.08 -23.23 13.35
CA THR A 121 -4.36 -22.22 12.32
C THR A 121 -4.64 -20.90 13.03
N VAL A 122 -3.97 -19.82 12.62
CA VAL A 122 -4.07 -18.54 13.31
C VAL A 122 -4.28 -17.39 12.34
N THR A 123 -5.20 -16.49 12.68
CA THR A 123 -5.30 -15.17 12.04
C THR A 123 -5.06 -14.09 13.08
N ILE A 124 -4.26 -13.07 12.74
CA ILE A 124 -4.10 -11.84 13.53
C ILE A 124 -4.61 -10.69 12.69
N GLU A 125 -5.59 -9.94 13.20
CA GLU A 125 -6.26 -8.90 12.42
C GLU A 125 -6.66 -7.65 13.19
N ASN A 126 -6.82 -6.56 12.43
CA ASN A 126 -7.44 -5.30 12.86
C ASN A 126 -6.85 -4.70 14.13
N GLY A 127 -5.58 -4.31 14.16
CA GLY A 127 -4.98 -3.62 15.32
C GLY A 127 -3.49 -3.85 15.40
N THR A 128 -2.90 -3.66 16.58
CA THR A 128 -1.44 -3.68 16.76
C THR A 128 -1.01 -4.77 17.73
N LEU A 129 -0.07 -5.62 17.33
CA LEU A 129 0.65 -6.52 18.22
C LEU A 129 2.11 -6.05 18.30
N THR A 130 2.62 -5.85 19.51
CA THR A 130 3.94 -5.28 19.71
C THR A 130 4.62 -5.79 20.98
N SER A 131 5.93 -5.59 21.08
CA SER A 131 6.72 -5.89 22.29
C SER A 131 7.98 -5.02 22.32
N LYS A 132 8.52 -4.83 23.54
CA LYS A 132 9.84 -4.22 23.84
C LYS A 132 10.81 -5.22 24.48
N THR A 133 10.50 -6.51 24.43
CA THR A 133 11.29 -7.53 25.14
C THR A 133 11.44 -8.80 24.33
N ALA A 134 10.50 -9.09 23.42
CA ALA A 134 10.57 -10.28 22.59
C ALA A 134 11.75 -10.21 21.62
N LYS A 135 12.54 -11.28 21.53
CA LYS A 135 13.52 -11.44 20.45
C LYS A 135 12.83 -11.79 19.13
N LEU A 136 11.81 -12.65 19.23
CA LEU A 136 10.91 -13.02 18.15
C LEU A 136 9.51 -12.55 18.54
N LEU A 137 8.93 -11.55 17.86
CA LEU A 137 7.56 -11.14 18.23
C LEU A 137 6.59 -12.30 18.01
N ILE A 138 6.74 -13.02 16.91
CA ILE A 138 6.04 -14.26 16.62
C ILE A 138 7.05 -15.33 16.19
N GLN A 139 7.02 -16.47 16.88
CA GLN A 139 7.60 -17.71 16.39
C GLN A 139 6.48 -18.59 15.82
N ASN A 140 6.50 -18.80 14.49
CA ASN A 140 5.47 -19.52 13.77
C ASN A 140 5.92 -20.91 13.31
N TYR A 141 5.13 -21.93 13.65
CA TYR A 141 5.19 -23.29 13.10
C TYR A 141 3.85 -23.74 12.47
N CYS A 142 2.91 -22.82 12.27
CA CYS A 142 1.52 -23.08 11.89
C CYS A 142 1.12 -22.38 10.60
N ASP A 143 -0.14 -22.57 10.17
CA ASP A 143 -0.72 -21.74 9.11
C ASP A 143 -1.19 -20.41 9.71
N LEU A 144 -0.56 -19.31 9.29
CA LEU A 144 -0.74 -17.96 9.83
C LEU A 144 -1.27 -17.00 8.77
N THR A 145 -2.27 -16.18 9.11
CA THR A 145 -2.71 -15.04 8.32
C THR A 145 -2.56 -13.75 9.11
N ILE A 146 -1.93 -12.73 8.53
CA ILE A 146 -1.80 -11.39 9.09
C ILE A 146 -2.59 -10.45 8.17
N ARG A 147 -3.70 -9.89 8.67
CA ARG A 147 -4.66 -9.14 7.84
C ARG A 147 -5.10 -7.84 8.50
N ASN A 148 -4.81 -6.71 7.86
CA ASN A 148 -5.10 -5.37 8.40
C ASN A 148 -4.53 -5.17 9.82
N ALA A 149 -3.37 -5.76 10.11
CA ALA A 149 -2.73 -5.68 11.42
C ALA A 149 -1.35 -5.03 11.32
N THR A 150 -0.94 -4.37 12.39
CA THR A 150 0.43 -3.86 12.56
C THR A 150 1.17 -4.77 13.54
N LEU A 151 2.25 -5.38 13.08
CA LEU A 151 3.20 -6.12 13.91
C LEU A 151 4.47 -5.28 14.03
N SER A 152 4.88 -4.95 15.25
CA SER A 152 6.02 -4.03 15.45
C SER A 152 6.89 -4.43 16.64
N GLY A 153 8.20 -4.53 16.40
CA GLY A 153 9.22 -4.54 17.46
C GLY A 153 9.58 -3.11 17.83
N GLN A 154 9.33 -2.69 19.08
CA GLN A 154 9.50 -1.31 19.51
C GLN A 154 10.95 -0.94 19.89
N ASP A 155 11.88 -1.90 19.84
CA ASP A 155 13.27 -1.72 20.23
C ASP A 155 14.24 -2.54 19.36
N ASN A 156 15.54 -2.28 19.53
CA ASN A 156 16.60 -3.03 18.85
C ASN A 156 16.84 -4.41 19.48
N LEU A 157 16.03 -4.85 20.45
CA LEU A 157 16.11 -6.21 21.02
C LEU A 157 15.30 -7.22 20.21
N THR A 158 14.26 -6.75 19.50
CA THR A 158 13.50 -7.60 18.59
C THR A 158 14.34 -7.89 17.34
N GLU A 159 14.83 -9.13 17.25
CA GLU A 159 15.69 -9.60 16.16
C GLU A 159 14.85 -9.87 14.91
N ILE A 160 13.67 -10.50 15.07
CA ILE A 160 12.74 -10.86 13.99
C ILE A 160 11.29 -10.60 14.41
N ILE A 161 10.48 -9.97 13.56
CA ILE A 161 9.04 -9.78 13.89
C ILE A 161 8.27 -11.09 13.70
N VAL A 162 8.42 -11.77 12.57
CA VAL A 162 7.77 -13.07 12.32
C VAL A 162 8.80 -14.08 11.83
N SER A 163 9.16 -15.04 12.68
CA SER A 163 10.02 -16.16 12.30
C SER A 163 9.16 -17.37 11.88
N ASN A 164 9.24 -17.78 10.62
CA ASN A 164 8.38 -18.80 10.00
C ASN A 164 9.16 -20.09 9.71
N ASN A 165 8.98 -21.08 10.59
CA ASN A 165 9.78 -22.31 10.56
C ASN A 165 8.98 -23.54 10.08
N ASN A 166 7.66 -23.40 9.90
CA ASN A 166 6.77 -24.41 9.33
C ASN A 166 5.43 -23.76 8.94
N GLY A 167 4.67 -24.43 8.05
CA GLY A 167 3.33 -23.99 7.64
C GLY A 167 3.36 -22.89 6.58
N SER A 168 2.20 -22.32 6.31
CA SER A 168 2.03 -21.21 5.36
C SER A 168 1.71 -19.91 6.08
N THR A 169 2.37 -18.83 5.72
CA THR A 169 2.09 -17.48 6.24
C THR A 169 1.62 -16.58 5.12
N VAL A 170 0.48 -15.91 5.29
CA VAL A 170 -0.04 -14.91 4.35
C VAL A 170 -0.09 -13.55 5.02
N ILE A 171 0.54 -12.55 4.40
CA ILE A 171 0.48 -11.14 4.81
C ILE A 171 -0.33 -10.39 3.75
N THR A 172 -1.46 -9.79 4.17
CA THR A 172 -2.45 -9.23 3.26
C THR A 172 -3.20 -8.02 3.84
N GLY A 173 -3.98 -7.35 3.01
CA GLY A 173 -4.68 -6.11 3.34
C GLY A 173 -3.73 -4.95 3.65
N ASN A 174 -4.15 -4.06 4.54
CA ASN A 174 -3.37 -2.89 4.98
C ASN A 174 -2.41 -3.25 6.14
N SER A 175 -1.82 -4.45 6.10
CA SER A 175 -0.93 -4.91 7.18
C SER A 175 0.41 -4.20 7.13
N THR A 176 1.01 -4.00 8.30
CA THR A 176 2.39 -3.51 8.45
C THR A 176 3.19 -4.49 9.29
N VAL A 177 4.33 -4.97 8.79
CA VAL A 177 5.30 -5.76 9.57
C VAL A 177 6.58 -4.94 9.69
N GLN A 178 6.84 -4.42 10.88
CA GLN A 178 7.89 -3.42 11.12
C GLN A 178 8.91 -3.93 12.13
N ALA A 179 10.11 -4.23 11.62
CA ALA A 179 11.30 -4.43 12.42
C ALA A 179 11.91 -3.10 12.85
N ALA A 180 12.78 -3.16 13.86
CA ALA A 180 13.73 -2.08 14.12
C ALA A 180 14.67 -1.88 12.91
N ALA A 181 15.34 -0.72 12.84
CA ALA A 181 16.22 -0.41 11.72
C ALA A 181 17.33 -1.47 11.56
N GLY A 182 17.43 -2.06 10.36
CA GLY A 182 18.36 -3.15 10.06
C GLY A 182 17.94 -4.54 10.57
N GLY A 183 16.82 -4.65 11.29
CA GLY A 183 16.24 -5.91 11.75
C GLY A 183 15.49 -6.67 10.65
N ILE A 184 15.04 -7.88 10.98
CA ILE A 184 14.34 -8.76 10.05
C ILE A 184 12.82 -8.64 10.29
N ALA A 185 12.08 -8.21 9.26
CA ALA A 185 10.63 -8.13 9.35
C ALA A 185 10.01 -9.53 9.36
N PHE A 186 10.42 -10.39 8.44
CA PHE A 186 10.11 -11.82 8.54
C PHE A 186 11.16 -12.66 7.86
N ASP A 187 11.28 -13.90 8.34
CA ASP A 187 12.06 -14.93 7.67
C ASP A 187 11.17 -16.05 7.14
N SER A 188 11.78 -16.96 6.40
CA SER A 188 11.30 -18.31 6.18
C SER A 188 12.50 -19.24 6.29
N ASP A 189 12.51 -20.10 7.31
CA ASP A 189 13.60 -21.06 7.56
C ASP A 189 13.09 -22.49 7.66
N LYS A 190 13.96 -23.46 7.38
CA LYS A 190 13.74 -24.86 7.73
C LYS A 190 14.54 -25.22 8.97
N TRP A 191 13.81 -25.41 10.07
CA TRP A 191 14.40 -25.79 11.36
C TRP A 191 14.16 -27.26 11.70
N GLY A 192 15.20 -28.00 12.07
CA GLY A 192 15.08 -29.39 12.54
C GLY A 192 14.31 -30.31 11.57
N GLY A 193 13.30 -31.02 12.10
CA GLY A 193 12.46 -31.94 11.33
C GLY A 193 11.33 -31.27 10.54
N TYR A 194 11.20 -29.93 10.59
CA TYR A 194 10.15 -29.22 9.86
C TYR A 194 10.47 -29.12 8.37
N GLN A 195 9.42 -28.88 7.56
CA GLN A 195 9.56 -28.73 6.10
C GLN A 195 10.00 -27.32 5.67
N GLY A 196 10.05 -26.39 6.62
CA GLY A 196 10.27 -24.97 6.39
C GLY A 196 8.98 -24.16 6.23
N GLY A 197 9.06 -22.86 6.47
CA GLY A 197 7.95 -21.94 6.23
C GLY A 197 7.67 -21.71 4.74
N ASN A 198 6.47 -21.26 4.42
CA ASN A 198 6.09 -20.75 3.10
C ASN A 198 5.39 -19.41 3.28
N VAL A 199 6.09 -18.30 3.07
CA VAL A 199 5.55 -16.95 3.31
C VAL A 199 5.10 -16.32 1.99
N THR A 200 3.91 -15.75 1.97
CA THR A 200 3.37 -14.97 0.84
C THR A 200 3.04 -13.57 1.32
N LEU A 201 3.65 -12.56 0.69
CA LEU A 201 3.23 -11.17 0.79
C LEU A 201 2.31 -10.87 -0.39
N GLU A 202 1.01 -10.75 -0.12
CA GLU A 202 0.02 -10.36 -1.13
C GLU A 202 -0.08 -8.83 -1.23
N SER A 203 -0.13 -8.16 -0.08
CA SER A 203 -0.16 -6.70 0.04
C SER A 203 0.26 -6.25 1.44
N GLY A 204 0.53 -4.96 1.59
CA GLY A 204 0.91 -4.35 2.86
C GLY A 204 2.29 -3.71 2.81
N GLN A 205 2.78 -3.33 3.99
CA GLN A 205 4.09 -2.69 4.16
C GLN A 205 4.99 -3.54 5.05
N VAL A 206 6.19 -3.79 4.57
CA VAL A 206 7.23 -4.52 5.28
C VAL A 206 8.38 -3.56 5.47
N ILE A 207 8.79 -3.32 6.72
CA ILE A 207 9.87 -2.40 7.07
C ILE A 207 10.92 -3.23 7.81
N GLY A 208 12.06 -3.47 7.18
CA GLY A 208 13.07 -4.43 7.61
C GLY A 208 13.37 -5.47 6.54
N ASN A 209 14.43 -6.24 6.78
CA ASN A 209 14.90 -7.24 5.84
C ASN A 209 13.96 -8.45 5.78
N VAL A 210 13.99 -9.15 4.66
CA VAL A 210 13.25 -10.38 4.40
C VAL A 210 14.23 -11.48 4.03
N ASN A 211 14.24 -12.57 4.79
CA ASN A 211 15.24 -13.63 4.64
C ASN A 211 14.61 -14.99 4.37
N ALA A 212 14.94 -15.64 3.26
CA ALA A 212 14.68 -17.06 3.07
C ALA A 212 15.96 -17.85 3.33
N THR A 213 15.91 -18.83 4.23
CA THR A 213 17.05 -19.69 4.58
C THR A 213 16.71 -21.17 4.50
N ASN A 214 17.69 -22.00 4.11
CA ASN A 214 17.65 -23.47 4.24
C ASN A 214 16.39 -24.18 3.70
N GLY A 215 15.87 -23.86 2.52
CA GLY A 215 14.63 -24.49 2.03
C GLY A 215 13.35 -23.76 2.38
N GLY A 216 13.44 -22.70 3.18
CA GLY A 216 12.38 -21.72 3.32
C GLY A 216 12.00 -21.10 1.98
N LYS A 217 10.75 -20.68 1.89
CA LYS A 217 10.15 -20.18 0.65
C LYS A 217 9.42 -18.88 0.91
N ILE A 218 9.65 -17.90 0.04
CA ILE A 218 9.01 -16.60 0.10
C ILE A 218 8.47 -16.24 -1.29
N SER A 219 7.21 -15.80 -1.35
CA SER A 219 6.58 -15.23 -2.55
C SER A 219 6.18 -13.79 -2.27
N LEU A 220 6.76 -12.85 -3.01
CA LEU A 220 6.51 -11.41 -2.89
C LEU A 220 5.64 -10.96 -4.08
N ASN A 221 4.32 -11.17 -3.95
CA ASN A 221 3.34 -10.99 -5.03
C ASN A 221 2.79 -9.56 -5.09
N GLY A 222 3.04 -8.74 -4.07
CA GLY A 222 2.59 -7.36 -4.00
C GLY A 222 3.10 -6.66 -2.74
N GLY A 223 2.54 -5.49 -2.45
CA GLY A 223 2.97 -4.65 -1.33
C GLY A 223 4.37 -4.06 -1.51
N THR A 224 4.91 -3.53 -0.42
CA THR A 224 6.21 -2.87 -0.40
C THR A 224 7.11 -3.47 0.67
N VAL A 225 8.34 -3.80 0.31
CA VAL A 225 9.43 -4.14 1.23
C VAL A 225 10.41 -2.98 1.27
N THR A 226 10.61 -2.40 2.45
CA THR A 226 11.65 -1.40 2.73
C THR A 226 12.74 -2.06 3.55
N GLY A 227 13.65 -2.71 2.84
CA GLY A 227 14.71 -3.56 3.39
C GLY A 227 15.25 -4.50 2.33
N ASP A 228 16.34 -5.19 2.64
CA ASP A 228 16.97 -6.14 1.73
C ASP A 228 16.17 -7.45 1.68
N VAL A 229 16.13 -8.06 0.50
CA VAL A 229 15.56 -9.40 0.26
C VAL A 229 16.70 -10.36 0.01
N ILE A 230 16.88 -11.32 0.91
CA ILE A 230 18.05 -12.18 0.93
C ILE A 230 17.61 -13.64 0.89
N ALA A 231 18.08 -14.37 -0.12
CA ALA A 231 17.99 -15.83 -0.14
C ALA A 231 19.37 -16.39 0.17
N SER A 232 19.47 -17.25 1.18
CA SER A 232 20.75 -17.87 1.54
C SER A 232 20.56 -19.26 2.12
N ASN A 233 21.66 -19.92 2.44
CA ASN A 233 21.66 -21.10 3.30
C ASN A 233 22.89 -21.08 4.20
N TYR A 234 22.88 -21.89 5.25
CA TYR A 234 23.99 -21.98 6.19
C TYR A 234 24.26 -23.42 6.64
N THR A 235 25.50 -23.68 7.05
CA THR A 235 26.00 -24.99 7.43
C THR A 235 25.65 -25.33 8.88
N TYR A 236 24.36 -25.53 9.15
CA TYR A 236 23.86 -26.00 10.43
C TYR A 236 22.78 -27.05 10.20
N GLN A 237 22.75 -28.10 11.03
CA GLN A 237 21.79 -29.21 10.96
C GLN A 237 21.71 -29.97 9.62
N GLY A 238 22.78 -29.99 8.81
CA GLY A 238 22.79 -30.75 7.54
C GLY A 238 22.05 -30.05 6.40
N ASN A 239 21.70 -28.77 6.55
CA ASN A 239 20.95 -28.00 5.55
C ASN A 239 21.84 -27.37 4.47
N GLU A 240 23.15 -27.66 4.44
CA GLU A 240 24.11 -27.08 3.49
C GLU A 240 23.80 -27.33 2.01
N LYS A 241 22.85 -28.22 1.70
CA LYS A 241 22.39 -28.50 0.33
C LYS A 241 20.91 -28.20 0.10
N THR A 242 20.23 -27.54 1.04
CA THR A 242 18.81 -27.23 0.91
C THR A 242 18.64 -25.78 0.46
N PRO A 243 18.35 -25.52 -0.83
CA PRO A 243 18.25 -24.16 -1.35
C PRO A 243 17.03 -23.44 -0.79
N ALA A 244 17.22 -22.23 -0.28
CA ALA A 244 16.12 -21.29 -0.08
C ALA A 244 15.58 -20.78 -1.42
N ASN A 245 14.29 -20.44 -1.48
CA ASN A 245 13.65 -20.01 -2.72
C ASN A 245 12.85 -18.73 -2.50
N ILE A 246 13.13 -17.69 -3.30
CA ILE A 246 12.35 -16.47 -3.32
C ILE A 246 11.78 -16.25 -4.73
N VAL A 247 10.50 -15.92 -4.80
CA VAL A 247 9.83 -15.47 -6.02
C VAL A 247 9.34 -14.05 -5.80
N ILE A 248 9.64 -13.16 -6.74
CA ILE A 248 9.15 -11.77 -6.75
C ILE A 248 8.27 -11.61 -7.99
N ASP A 249 6.98 -11.35 -7.77
CA ASP A 249 5.98 -11.26 -8.83
C ASP A 249 4.96 -10.16 -8.53
N GLY A 250 5.46 -8.94 -8.33
CA GLY A 250 4.61 -7.74 -8.19
C GLY A 250 4.93 -6.83 -7.02
N ALA A 251 5.76 -7.26 -6.06
CA ALA A 251 6.17 -6.40 -4.95
C ALA A 251 7.09 -5.24 -5.39
N THR A 252 7.06 -4.15 -4.62
CA THR A 252 8.07 -3.09 -4.69
C THR A 252 9.13 -3.30 -3.61
N ILE A 253 10.38 -3.45 -4.00
CA ILE A 253 11.52 -3.68 -3.12
C ILE A 253 12.39 -2.41 -3.09
N ASN A 254 12.33 -1.72 -1.95
CA ASN A 254 13.17 -0.57 -1.62
C ASN A 254 14.43 -1.02 -0.87
N GLY A 255 15.22 -1.87 -1.51
CA GLY A 255 16.42 -2.50 -0.97
C GLY A 255 17.08 -3.40 -2.00
N ASN A 256 18.18 -4.06 -1.61
CA ASN A 256 18.88 -5.00 -2.49
C ASN A 256 18.15 -6.35 -2.55
N VAL A 257 18.33 -7.07 -3.65
CA VAL A 257 17.90 -8.46 -3.82
C VAL A 257 19.15 -9.30 -4.04
N THR A 258 19.49 -10.14 -3.06
CA THR A 258 20.76 -10.88 -3.07
C THR A 258 20.53 -12.37 -2.87
N ALA A 259 20.98 -13.16 -3.85
CA ALA A 259 21.13 -14.60 -3.70
C ALA A 259 22.54 -14.93 -3.17
N GLN A 260 22.63 -15.74 -2.13
CA GLN A 260 23.88 -16.16 -1.51
C GLN A 260 23.96 -17.68 -1.40
N ASN A 261 25.19 -18.20 -1.31
CA ASN A 261 25.50 -19.61 -1.10
C ASN A 261 24.71 -20.55 -2.03
N ILE A 262 23.80 -21.39 -1.52
CA ILE A 262 22.89 -22.22 -2.32
C ILE A 262 21.47 -21.70 -2.10
N SER A 263 20.97 -20.94 -3.08
CA SER A 263 19.65 -20.36 -3.07
C SER A 263 19.17 -20.09 -4.50
N ASN A 264 17.86 -19.91 -4.68
CA ASN A 264 17.26 -19.54 -5.95
C ASN A 264 16.40 -18.30 -5.77
N ILE A 265 16.58 -17.31 -6.64
CA ILE A 265 15.69 -16.15 -6.74
C ILE A 265 15.17 -16.06 -8.18
N ASN A 266 13.85 -15.94 -8.33
CA ASN A 266 13.20 -15.66 -9.60
C ASN A 266 12.38 -14.36 -9.50
N ILE A 267 12.65 -13.41 -10.38
CA ILE A 267 11.92 -12.15 -10.50
C ILE A 267 11.10 -12.20 -11.79
N ALA A 268 9.80 -12.41 -11.65
CA ALA A 268 8.84 -12.44 -12.74
C ALA A 268 8.23 -11.05 -13.00
N ASN A 269 8.04 -10.27 -11.94
CA ASN A 269 7.53 -8.91 -12.03
C ASN A 269 7.79 -8.11 -10.74
N GLY A 270 7.53 -6.81 -10.77
CA GLY A 270 7.66 -5.90 -9.63
C GLY A 270 8.67 -4.78 -9.90
N THR A 271 9.02 -4.05 -8.84
CA THR A 271 10.00 -2.97 -8.91
C THR A 271 11.09 -3.20 -7.88
N VAL A 272 12.35 -3.04 -8.27
CA VAL A 272 13.50 -3.09 -7.35
C VAL A 272 14.29 -1.78 -7.47
N THR A 273 14.54 -1.11 -6.34
CA THR A 273 15.31 0.13 -6.33
C THR A 273 16.76 -0.06 -5.92
N GLY A 274 17.10 -1.16 -5.25
CA GLY A 274 18.48 -1.53 -4.94
C GLY A 274 19.09 -2.47 -5.98
N LEU A 275 20.30 -2.93 -5.69
CA LEU A 275 21.04 -3.83 -6.54
C LEU A 275 20.39 -5.23 -6.55
N VAL A 276 20.28 -5.84 -7.73
CA VAL A 276 19.98 -7.26 -7.89
C VAL A 276 21.27 -7.98 -8.25
N SER A 277 21.69 -8.96 -7.46
CA SER A 277 22.92 -9.72 -7.70
C SER A 277 22.89 -11.11 -7.10
N SER A 278 23.71 -12.02 -7.63
CA SER A 278 23.94 -13.33 -7.03
C SER A 278 25.41 -13.56 -6.68
N GLU A 279 25.65 -13.91 -5.43
CA GLU A 279 26.90 -14.50 -4.93
C GLU A 279 26.80 -16.04 -4.89
N SER A 280 25.64 -16.61 -5.27
CA SER A 280 25.41 -18.04 -5.38
C SER A 280 26.01 -18.61 -6.68
N THR A 281 26.11 -19.94 -6.76
CA THR A 281 26.41 -20.63 -8.03
C THR A 281 25.27 -20.51 -9.05
N ALA A 282 24.03 -20.32 -8.59
CA ALA A 282 22.87 -20.09 -9.45
C ALA A 282 22.67 -18.59 -9.69
N PRO A 283 22.34 -18.16 -10.92
CA PRO A 283 22.01 -16.75 -11.17
C PRO A 283 20.66 -16.37 -10.54
N VAL A 284 20.47 -15.07 -10.29
CA VAL A 284 19.10 -14.54 -10.14
C VAL A 284 18.44 -14.57 -11.51
N ALA A 285 17.37 -15.34 -11.66
CA ALA A 285 16.60 -15.39 -12.90
C ALA A 285 15.63 -14.21 -12.96
N VAL A 286 15.66 -13.45 -14.05
CA VAL A 286 14.80 -12.28 -14.24
C VAL A 286 14.08 -12.37 -15.57
N THR A 287 12.76 -12.53 -15.50
CA THR A 287 11.87 -12.60 -16.68
C THR A 287 10.98 -11.37 -16.81
N GLY A 288 10.84 -10.59 -15.74
CA GLY A 288 10.20 -9.29 -15.79
C GLY A 288 10.46 -8.41 -14.57
N GLY A 289 10.22 -7.11 -14.73
CA GLY A 289 10.25 -6.11 -13.65
C GLY A 289 10.83 -4.77 -14.09
N VAL A 290 10.91 -3.83 -13.15
CA VAL A 290 11.54 -2.52 -13.31
C VAL A 290 12.66 -2.37 -12.28
N PHE A 291 13.88 -2.08 -12.74
CA PHE A 291 15.09 -2.03 -11.93
C PHE A 291 15.69 -0.63 -12.02
N HIS A 292 15.82 0.07 -10.89
CA HIS A 292 16.34 1.45 -10.86
C HIS A 292 17.87 1.51 -10.68
N THR A 293 18.53 0.36 -10.63
CA THR A 293 19.98 0.23 -10.72
C THR A 293 20.33 -0.65 -11.92
N ALA A 294 21.57 -0.57 -12.37
CA ALA A 294 22.11 -1.61 -13.22
C ALA A 294 22.00 -2.96 -12.52
N LEU A 295 21.70 -4.02 -13.27
CA LEU A 295 21.74 -5.38 -12.74
C LEU A 295 23.19 -5.74 -12.41
N GLY A 296 23.38 -6.39 -11.26
CA GLY A 296 24.69 -6.76 -10.75
C GLY A 296 25.22 -8.07 -11.35
N GLU A 297 26.18 -8.66 -10.65
CA GLU A 297 26.82 -9.89 -11.08
C GLU A 297 25.86 -11.09 -11.01
N ASN A 298 26.06 -12.03 -11.95
CA ASN A 298 25.36 -13.30 -12.03
C ASN A 298 23.81 -13.16 -11.99
N VAL A 299 23.30 -12.26 -12.83
CA VAL A 299 21.87 -12.09 -13.11
C VAL A 299 21.59 -12.59 -14.53
N ASP A 300 20.63 -13.50 -14.67
CA ASP A 300 20.24 -14.09 -15.95
C ASP A 300 18.92 -13.51 -16.45
N THR A 301 18.99 -12.84 -17.59
CA THR A 301 17.83 -12.25 -18.30
C THR A 301 17.53 -12.97 -19.61
N SER A 302 18.22 -14.08 -19.92
CA SER A 302 18.15 -14.77 -21.21
C SER A 302 16.76 -15.29 -21.57
N SER A 303 15.91 -15.51 -20.57
CA SER A 303 14.52 -15.96 -20.75
C SER A 303 13.52 -14.80 -20.94
N ALA A 304 13.96 -13.54 -20.86
CA ALA A 304 13.10 -12.39 -21.07
C ALA A 304 12.96 -12.06 -22.56
N GLU A 305 11.72 -11.92 -23.03
CA GLU A 305 11.45 -11.57 -24.44
C GLU A 305 11.77 -10.11 -24.77
N TYR A 306 11.69 -9.22 -23.78
CA TYR A 306 11.94 -7.80 -23.93
C TYR A 306 12.83 -7.30 -22.80
N VAL A 307 13.86 -6.53 -23.17
CA VAL A 307 14.77 -5.85 -22.24
C VAL A 307 15.09 -4.49 -22.83
N ALA A 308 14.93 -3.43 -22.04
CA ALA A 308 15.36 -2.09 -22.42
C ALA A 308 15.87 -1.30 -21.22
N SER A 309 16.73 -0.31 -21.48
CA SER A 309 17.09 0.72 -20.51
C SER A 309 16.42 2.04 -20.91
N VAL A 310 15.75 2.69 -19.96
CA VAL A 310 15.15 4.01 -20.12
C VAL A 310 15.96 5.02 -19.33
N GLU A 311 16.39 6.08 -19.99
CA GLU A 311 17.09 7.20 -19.39
C GLU A 311 16.18 8.43 -19.31
N SER A 312 16.00 8.94 -18.10
CA SER A 312 15.21 10.15 -17.83
C SER A 312 15.93 10.99 -16.77
N ASN A 313 16.18 12.27 -17.07
CA ASN A 313 16.85 13.21 -16.17
C ASN A 313 18.21 12.70 -15.63
N GLY A 314 18.99 11.99 -16.45
CA GLY A 314 20.27 11.41 -16.06
C GLY A 314 20.18 10.22 -15.11
N GLN A 315 18.99 9.64 -14.92
CA GLN A 315 18.77 8.38 -14.22
C GLN A 315 18.39 7.31 -15.24
N ALA A 316 19.04 6.15 -15.16
CA ALA A 316 18.73 4.99 -15.98
C ALA A 316 17.95 3.97 -15.15
N LYS A 317 16.93 3.37 -15.76
CA LYS A 317 16.26 2.17 -15.24
C LYS A 317 16.23 1.09 -16.30
N THR A 318 16.32 -0.16 -15.91
CA THR A 318 16.14 -1.31 -16.79
C THR A 318 14.72 -1.83 -16.64
N VAL A 319 14.05 -2.08 -17.75
CA VAL A 319 12.70 -2.67 -17.82
C VAL A 319 12.79 -4.01 -18.54
N ILE A 320 12.19 -5.03 -17.93
CA ILE A 320 12.27 -6.41 -18.41
C ILE A 320 10.87 -6.99 -18.49
N GLY A 321 10.64 -7.78 -19.53
CA GLY A 321 9.36 -8.43 -19.79
C GLY A 321 8.39 -7.51 -20.54
N LYS A 322 7.53 -8.13 -21.36
CA LYS A 322 6.66 -7.41 -22.30
C LYS A 322 5.78 -6.35 -21.64
N ALA A 323 5.11 -6.69 -20.54
CA ALA A 323 4.18 -5.76 -19.87
C ALA A 323 4.89 -4.50 -19.36
N ASN A 324 6.07 -4.66 -18.74
CA ASN A 324 6.86 -3.53 -18.23
C ASN A 324 7.49 -2.72 -19.36
N PHE A 325 7.93 -3.38 -20.43
CA PHE A 325 8.43 -2.74 -21.64
C PHE A 325 7.36 -1.85 -22.29
N ASP A 326 6.16 -2.40 -22.53
CA ASP A 326 5.05 -1.66 -23.14
C ASP A 326 4.64 -0.46 -22.26
N ALA A 327 4.55 -0.65 -20.94
CA ALA A 327 4.25 0.42 -20.00
C ALA A 327 5.34 1.50 -19.99
N ALA A 328 6.61 1.11 -20.10
CA ALA A 328 7.73 2.04 -20.16
C ALA A 328 7.67 2.87 -21.45
N VAL A 329 7.44 2.24 -22.61
CA VAL A 329 7.30 2.91 -23.90
C VAL A 329 6.16 3.94 -23.87
N GLN A 330 5.01 3.58 -23.30
CA GLN A 330 3.86 4.49 -23.17
C GLN A 330 4.13 5.66 -22.22
N ALA A 331 5.00 5.48 -21.23
CA ALA A 331 5.31 6.51 -20.23
C ALA A 331 6.42 7.48 -20.68
N LEU A 332 7.06 7.23 -21.83
CA LEU A 332 8.15 8.06 -22.35
C LEU A 332 7.69 9.51 -22.60
N LYS A 333 8.61 10.45 -22.42
CA LYS A 333 8.39 11.88 -22.64
C LYS A 333 9.47 12.46 -23.54
N SER A 334 9.15 13.56 -24.21
CA SER A 334 10.11 14.32 -25.01
C SER A 334 11.40 14.59 -24.24
N GLY A 335 12.55 14.28 -24.85
CA GLY A 335 13.88 14.41 -24.26
C GLY A 335 14.38 13.14 -23.55
N GLU A 336 13.56 12.10 -23.38
CA GLU A 336 13.99 10.81 -22.85
C GLU A 336 14.57 9.90 -23.93
N THR A 337 15.38 8.94 -23.48
CA THR A 337 15.98 7.92 -24.35
C THR A 337 15.55 6.53 -23.89
N ILE A 338 15.23 5.66 -24.84
CA ILE A 338 15.06 4.23 -24.60
C ILE A 338 16.05 3.44 -25.46
N ASN A 339 16.85 2.60 -24.81
CA ASN A 339 17.77 1.68 -25.46
C ASN A 339 17.21 0.26 -25.37
N ILE A 340 16.81 -0.30 -26.51
CA ILE A 340 16.19 -1.63 -26.62
C ILE A 340 17.29 -2.66 -26.84
N GLN A 341 17.44 -3.58 -25.89
CA GLN A 341 18.53 -4.56 -25.83
C GLN A 341 18.06 -5.95 -26.28
N VAL A 342 16.81 -6.30 -25.97
CA VAL A 342 16.15 -7.52 -26.44
C VAL A 342 14.73 -7.16 -26.90
N ALA A 343 14.37 -7.61 -28.09
CA ALA A 343 13.01 -7.60 -28.61
C ALA A 343 12.88 -8.64 -29.75
N PRO A 344 11.70 -9.24 -29.96
CA PRO A 344 11.42 -10.06 -31.13
C PRO A 344 11.62 -9.31 -32.45
N GLU A 345 11.92 -10.04 -33.52
CA GLU A 345 12.08 -9.48 -34.86
C GLU A 345 10.82 -8.73 -35.31
N ASN A 346 11.01 -7.53 -35.88
CA ASN A 346 9.93 -6.67 -36.37
C ASN A 346 8.94 -6.20 -35.28
N SER A 347 9.39 -6.17 -34.01
CA SER A 347 8.62 -5.54 -32.92
C SER A 347 8.26 -4.10 -33.28
N THR A 348 6.98 -3.75 -33.16
CA THR A 348 6.46 -2.43 -33.51
C THR A 348 6.22 -1.59 -32.26
N LEU A 349 6.78 -0.39 -32.23
CA LEU A 349 6.67 0.56 -31.13
C LEU A 349 5.98 1.83 -31.61
N THR A 350 5.08 2.35 -30.78
CA THR A 350 4.55 3.71 -30.89
C THR A 350 5.18 4.56 -29.80
N VAL A 351 5.97 5.55 -30.20
CA VAL A 351 6.81 6.34 -29.30
C VAL A 351 6.49 7.83 -29.46
N PRO A 352 6.37 8.60 -28.36
CA PRO A 352 6.10 10.03 -28.42
C PRO A 352 7.18 10.85 -29.14
N GLU A 353 6.79 12.03 -29.62
CA GLU A 353 7.71 13.01 -30.20
C GLU A 353 8.80 13.42 -29.20
N GLY A 354 10.00 13.68 -29.72
CA GLY A 354 11.15 14.14 -28.96
C GLY A 354 11.89 13.03 -28.20
N VAL A 355 11.41 11.79 -28.27
CA VAL A 355 12.08 10.62 -27.68
C VAL A 355 13.13 10.08 -28.64
N THR A 356 14.27 9.65 -28.09
CA THR A 356 15.29 8.90 -28.84
C THR A 356 15.17 7.41 -28.55
N VAL A 357 15.06 6.60 -29.61
CA VAL A 357 15.04 5.15 -29.54
C VAL A 357 16.34 4.62 -30.12
N THR A 358 17.08 3.84 -29.35
CA THR A 358 18.29 3.14 -29.80
C THR A 358 18.00 1.65 -29.87
N ASN A 359 18.30 1.02 -31.00
CA ASN A 359 18.18 -0.43 -31.18
C ASN A 359 19.55 -1.09 -30.99
N THR A 360 19.77 -1.71 -29.84
CA THR A 360 20.97 -2.54 -29.58
C THR A 360 20.67 -4.04 -29.65
N THR A 361 19.46 -4.41 -30.08
CA THR A 361 19.12 -5.81 -30.35
C THR A 361 19.86 -6.32 -31.59
N ASN A 362 19.88 -7.65 -31.79
CA ASN A 362 20.34 -8.27 -33.03
C ASN A 362 19.28 -8.27 -34.15
N ASN A 363 18.11 -7.69 -33.90
CA ASN A 363 16.95 -7.74 -34.78
C ASN A 363 16.62 -6.34 -35.31
N ASN A 364 15.88 -6.27 -36.42
CA ASN A 364 15.23 -5.03 -36.83
C ASN A 364 13.97 -4.78 -35.99
N ILE A 365 13.73 -3.52 -35.66
CA ILE A 365 12.49 -3.06 -35.01
C ILE A 365 11.82 -1.99 -35.86
N VAL A 366 10.53 -1.73 -35.59
CA VAL A 366 9.75 -0.70 -36.28
C VAL A 366 9.29 0.33 -35.26
N VAL A 367 9.68 1.60 -35.45
CA VAL A 367 9.32 2.71 -34.55
C VAL A 367 8.53 3.74 -35.35
N ASN A 368 7.27 3.96 -34.98
CA ASN A 368 6.34 4.86 -35.69
C ASN A 368 6.32 4.63 -37.22
N GLY A 369 6.35 3.36 -37.64
CA GLY A 369 6.36 2.97 -39.06
C GLY A 369 7.73 2.99 -39.74
N ASN A 370 8.79 3.46 -39.07
CA ASN A 370 10.15 3.46 -39.62
C ASN A 370 10.93 2.24 -39.12
N THR A 371 11.60 1.53 -40.03
CA THR A 371 12.53 0.46 -39.65
C THR A 371 13.78 1.07 -39.02
N VAL A 372 14.20 0.54 -37.86
CA VAL A 372 15.45 0.86 -37.18
C VAL A 372 16.28 -0.41 -37.13
N ASN A 373 17.39 -0.47 -37.86
CA ASN A 373 18.22 -1.66 -37.92
C ASN A 373 19.03 -1.85 -36.64
N SER A 374 19.57 -3.05 -36.43
CA SER A 374 20.50 -3.35 -35.33
C SER A 374 21.66 -2.34 -35.31
N GLY A 375 21.88 -1.71 -34.16
CA GLY A 375 22.93 -0.70 -33.94
C GLY A 375 22.55 0.73 -34.33
N GLU A 376 21.36 0.96 -34.89
CA GLU A 376 20.88 2.29 -35.27
C GLU A 376 20.04 2.95 -34.17
N ASN A 377 19.83 4.25 -34.31
CA ASN A 377 18.91 5.03 -33.47
C ASN A 377 18.04 5.94 -34.32
N ILE A 378 16.89 6.33 -33.75
CA ILE A 378 15.96 7.30 -34.33
C ILE A 378 15.47 8.26 -33.24
N THR A 379 15.45 9.56 -33.53
CA THR A 379 14.74 10.55 -32.70
C THR A 379 13.44 10.92 -33.38
N ILE A 380 12.32 10.74 -32.68
CA ILE A 380 11.00 11.02 -33.24
C ILE A 380 10.82 12.52 -33.37
N GLN A 381 10.81 13.01 -34.61
CA GLN A 381 10.53 14.40 -34.93
C GLN A 381 9.02 14.64 -35.02
N PRO A 382 8.54 15.88 -34.81
CA PRO A 382 7.17 16.26 -35.12
C PRO A 382 6.88 15.91 -36.58
N GLU A 383 5.68 15.39 -36.87
CA GLU A 383 5.24 15.26 -38.25
C GLU A 383 5.40 16.61 -38.95
N GLN A 384 6.28 16.66 -39.96
CA GLN A 384 6.37 17.83 -40.82
C GLN A 384 4.98 18.04 -41.45
N PRO A 385 4.42 19.25 -41.40
CA PRO A 385 3.14 19.51 -42.06
C PRO A 385 3.26 19.09 -43.53
N THR A 386 2.30 18.30 -44.01
CA THR A 386 2.25 17.89 -45.41
C THR A 386 2.36 19.16 -46.26
N PRO A 387 3.30 19.28 -47.21
CA PRO A 387 3.41 20.47 -48.02
C PRO A 387 2.06 20.70 -48.69
N THR A 388 1.43 21.83 -48.36
CA THR A 388 0.18 22.23 -49.00
C THR A 388 0.47 22.30 -50.50
N PRO A 389 -0.30 21.61 -51.37
CA PRO A 389 -0.08 21.72 -52.80
C PRO A 389 -0.13 23.21 -53.18
N ASN A 390 0.97 23.67 -53.78
CA ASN A 390 1.14 25.05 -54.23
C ASN A 390 -0.10 25.44 -55.06
N PRO A 391 -0.82 26.52 -54.73
CA PRO A 391 -1.96 26.94 -55.54
C PRO A 391 -1.46 27.18 -56.97
N GLU A 392 -2.13 26.52 -57.92
CA GLU A 392 -1.84 26.62 -59.34
C GLU A 392 -1.67 28.08 -59.77
N GLN A 393 -0.61 28.30 -60.55
CA GLN A 393 -0.34 29.52 -61.29
C GLN A 393 -1.63 30.05 -61.95
N PRO A 394 -2.01 31.33 -61.76
CA PRO A 394 -3.23 31.85 -62.35
C PRO A 394 -3.12 31.86 -63.88
N THR A 395 -4.19 31.42 -64.53
CA THR A 395 -4.43 31.51 -65.97
C THR A 395 -4.46 32.97 -66.41
N PRO A 396 -3.92 33.35 -67.59
CA PRO A 396 -3.85 34.75 -67.99
C PRO A 396 -5.23 35.30 -68.41
N THR A 397 -5.58 36.46 -67.86
CA THR A 397 -6.78 37.26 -68.19
C THR A 397 -6.64 37.95 -69.57
N PRO A 398 -7.73 38.22 -70.31
CA PRO A 398 -7.64 38.77 -71.67
C PRO A 398 -7.24 40.26 -71.72
N ASN A 399 -6.58 40.61 -72.82
CA ASN A 399 -5.97 41.89 -73.20
C ASN A 399 -6.90 43.13 -73.11
N PRO A 400 -6.41 44.30 -72.64
CA PRO A 400 -7.17 45.55 -72.69
C PRO A 400 -7.01 46.30 -74.04
N GLU A 401 -8.08 46.96 -74.49
CA GLU A 401 -8.14 47.85 -75.66
C GLU A 401 -7.54 49.24 -75.32
N PRO A 402 -6.85 49.93 -76.27
CA PRO A 402 -5.97 51.04 -75.93
C PRO A 402 -6.71 52.39 -75.89
N THR A 403 -6.25 53.31 -75.04
CA THR A 403 -6.59 54.74 -75.12
C THR A 403 -5.31 55.55 -74.86
N PRO A 404 -5.07 56.65 -75.61
CA PRO A 404 -3.74 57.15 -75.91
C PRO A 404 -3.19 58.15 -74.88
N THR A 405 -1.86 58.26 -74.91
CA THR A 405 -0.96 59.19 -74.22
C THR A 405 -1.22 60.66 -74.57
N PRO A 406 -0.92 61.59 -73.65
CA PRO A 406 0.26 62.45 -73.83
C PRO A 406 1.02 62.69 -72.50
N GLU A 407 2.33 62.47 -72.48
CA GLU A 407 3.45 63.44 -72.61
C GLU A 407 4.03 63.93 -71.27
N THR A 408 5.30 63.54 -71.07
CA THR A 408 6.46 64.23 -70.45
C THR A 408 6.23 65.27 -69.34
N ASP A 409 6.90 65.12 -68.20
CA ASP A 409 8.12 65.90 -67.86
C ASP A 409 8.78 65.36 -66.56
N ASN A 410 10.04 65.72 -66.41
CA ASN A 410 11.09 65.23 -65.52
C ASN A 410 10.96 65.61 -64.03
N SER A 411 11.78 64.90 -63.25
CA SER A 411 12.69 65.47 -62.23
C SER A 411 12.29 65.37 -60.75
N MET A 412 13.08 64.53 -60.05
CA MET A 412 13.83 64.81 -58.80
C MET A 412 13.09 65.12 -57.48
N THR A 413 13.45 64.28 -56.50
CA THR A 413 13.89 64.59 -55.11
C THR A 413 12.93 65.22 -54.08
N GLU A 414 12.83 64.47 -52.98
CA GLU A 414 12.99 64.88 -51.57
C GLU A 414 11.88 65.58 -50.76
N THR A 415 11.66 64.97 -49.59
CA THR A 415 11.42 65.54 -48.25
C THR A 415 10.02 65.94 -47.76
N ASN A 416 9.61 65.18 -46.74
CA ASN A 416 9.16 65.57 -45.39
C ASN A 416 7.85 66.34 -45.11
N ASN A 417 7.19 65.76 -44.10
CA ASN A 417 6.45 66.35 -42.96
C ASN A 417 5.02 66.86 -43.13
N GLY A 418 4.19 66.45 -42.16
CA GLY A 418 3.12 67.31 -41.64
C GLY A 418 1.82 66.63 -41.21
N GLN A 419 1.74 66.28 -39.92
CA GLN A 419 0.64 66.61 -38.98
C GLN A 419 -0.85 66.47 -39.43
N ASN A 420 -1.67 65.77 -38.65
CA ASN A 420 -2.45 66.30 -37.50
C ASN A 420 -3.76 65.53 -37.24
N GLY A 421 -4.23 65.56 -35.98
CA GLY A 421 -5.63 65.33 -35.56
C GLY A 421 -5.92 63.91 -35.05
N SER A 422 -5.85 63.61 -33.75
CA SER A 422 -6.84 63.92 -32.68
C SER A 422 -8.25 63.43 -32.99
N PHE A 423 -8.78 62.47 -32.21
CA PHE A 423 -10.10 62.53 -31.53
C PHE A 423 -10.32 61.28 -30.64
N THR A 424 -10.33 61.53 -29.32
CA THR A 424 -11.21 61.01 -28.24
C THR A 424 -11.86 59.61 -28.29
N SER A 425 -11.40 58.76 -27.37
CA SER A 425 -12.12 58.03 -26.28
C SER A 425 -13.30 57.06 -26.60
N PRO A 426 -13.81 56.28 -25.62
CA PRO A 426 -13.78 54.81 -25.68
C PRO A 426 -15.19 54.18 -25.67
N GLN A 427 -15.32 52.90 -26.02
CA GLN A 427 -16.47 52.14 -25.50
C GLN A 427 -16.26 50.64 -25.47
N THR A 428 -16.28 50.12 -24.25
CA THR A 428 -16.70 48.77 -23.89
C THR A 428 -18.18 48.57 -24.22
N GLY A 429 -18.50 47.46 -24.88
CA GLY A 429 -19.87 46.96 -25.02
C GLY A 429 -19.99 45.62 -24.29
N ASN A 430 -20.53 45.68 -23.08
CA ASN A 430 -21.17 44.57 -22.41
C ASN A 430 -22.66 44.57 -22.81
N ASP A 431 -23.36 43.44 -22.65
CA ASP A 431 -24.81 43.26 -22.41
C ASP A 431 -25.27 41.91 -23.00
N SER A 432 -26.06 41.04 -22.37
CA SER A 432 -26.77 40.99 -21.08
C SER A 432 -27.23 39.52 -20.90
N SER A 433 -27.03 38.89 -19.75
CA SER A 433 -28.01 38.66 -18.66
C SER A 433 -29.00 37.49 -18.83
N SER A 434 -28.89 36.51 -17.93
CA SER A 434 -30.03 35.81 -17.30
C SER A 434 -29.68 35.33 -15.86
N ILE A 435 -29.64 36.28 -14.91
CA ILE A 435 -30.54 36.41 -13.73
C ILE A 435 -31.50 35.21 -13.47
N LEU A 436 -31.79 34.64 -12.29
CA LEU A 436 -31.49 34.89 -10.86
C LEU A 436 -32.10 33.77 -9.96
N TYR A 437 -31.54 33.62 -8.75
CA TYR A 437 -32.09 33.22 -7.43
C TYR A 437 -32.89 31.92 -7.19
N ILE A 438 -32.50 31.17 -6.14
CA ILE A 438 -33.12 31.27 -4.79
C ILE A 438 -32.15 30.74 -3.72
N SER A 439 -31.89 31.60 -2.76
CA SER A 439 -31.24 31.34 -1.47
C SER A 439 -32.30 31.01 -0.41
N ILE A 440 -32.15 29.91 0.34
CA ILE A 440 -32.71 29.79 1.70
C ILE A 440 -31.69 29.08 2.59
N ALA A 441 -31.06 29.86 3.47
CA ALA A 441 -30.54 29.39 4.75
C ALA A 441 -31.54 29.81 5.83
N PHE A 442 -31.89 28.93 6.77
CA PHE A 442 -31.94 29.22 8.21
C PHE A 442 -32.43 28.00 9.02
N ALA A 443 -31.77 27.80 10.17
CA ALA A 443 -32.25 27.15 11.39
C ALA A 443 -32.17 25.61 11.53
N SER A 444 -30.98 25.13 11.95
CA SER A 444 -30.87 23.96 12.82
C SER A 444 -29.81 24.20 13.91
N ALA A 445 -30.03 25.23 14.71
CA ALA A 445 -29.34 25.48 15.98
C ALA A 445 -30.38 25.91 17.03
N ALA A 446 -31.36 25.04 17.27
CA ALA A 446 -32.36 25.23 18.32
C ALA A 446 -33.03 23.89 18.70
N LEU A 447 -32.24 22.88 19.11
CA LEU A 447 -32.81 21.69 19.76
C LEU A 447 -32.00 21.17 20.96
N LEU A 448 -31.01 21.91 21.45
CA LEU A 448 -30.30 21.58 22.71
C LEU A 448 -30.52 22.57 23.86
N THR A 449 -31.35 23.60 23.69
CA THR A 449 -31.65 24.59 24.74
C THR A 449 -33.07 24.46 25.34
N LEU A 450 -33.93 23.59 24.82
CA LEU A 450 -35.24 23.29 25.43
C LEU A 450 -35.22 22.17 26.49
N VAL A 451 -34.17 21.34 26.53
CA VAL A 451 -34.01 20.31 27.58
C VAL A 451 -33.42 20.91 28.86
N SER A 452 -32.62 21.97 28.76
CA SER A 452 -32.00 22.64 29.92
C SER A 452 -32.94 23.59 30.67
N PHE A 453 -34.00 24.11 30.02
CA PHE A 453 -34.95 25.02 30.67
C PHE A 453 -36.09 24.30 31.40
N THR A 454 -36.39 23.06 31.00
CA THR A 454 -37.43 22.24 31.65
C THR A 454 -36.92 21.60 32.95
N ILE A 455 -35.61 21.32 33.07
CA ILE A 455 -35.00 20.76 34.29
C ILE A 455 -34.76 21.85 35.35
N ARG A 456 -34.53 23.10 34.97
CA ARG A 456 -34.26 24.19 35.94
C ARG A 456 -35.50 24.77 36.60
N LYS A 457 -36.70 24.55 36.04
CA LYS A 457 -37.97 25.02 36.62
C LYS A 457 -38.64 24.02 37.57
N MET A 458 -38.19 22.75 37.58
CA MET A 458 -38.69 21.72 38.51
C MET A 458 -37.87 21.59 39.81
N SER A 459 -36.74 22.28 39.94
CA SER A 459 -35.92 22.30 41.17
C SER A 459 -36.26 23.42 42.17
N LYS A 460 -37.25 24.29 41.89
CA LYS A 460 -37.64 25.41 42.76
C LYS A 460 -39.15 25.54 43.00
N SER A 461 -39.86 24.42 43.09
CA SER A 461 -41.21 24.39 43.66
C SER A 461 -41.59 22.97 44.11
N LYS A 462 -40.91 22.46 45.13
CA LYS A 462 -41.51 21.75 46.26
C LYS A 462 -40.45 21.48 47.32
#